data_AF-A0A9X1VK92-F1
#
_entry.id   AF-A0A9X1VK92-F1
#
_cell.length_a   1.000
_cell.length_b   1.000
_cell.length_c   1.000
_cell.angle_alpha   90.00
_cell.angle_beta   90.00
_cell.angle_gamma   90.00
#
_symmetry.space_group_name_H-M   'P 1'
#
loop_
_entity.id
_entity.type
_entity.pdbx_description
1 polymer ?
#
loop_
_entity_poly.entity_id
_entity_poly.type
_entity_poly.pdbx_seq_one_letter_code
_entity_poly.pdbx_strand_id
1 'polypeptide(L)'
;MNSTLSLLLLWGPAVRAQQPAPASAASLLAFQQAHLGRILFSATRIPPTGYADDAHYIGYHAHTLTPKSSLYLTAFLTTSLPDALARLAPDAQRTDFMKRGSFQYCFYVDNELVYTAYLQPEPQYLIEENAQPVLHQPVLAPETSRRKSQSLWANLLANGGKKALAEGSHMLRLVIRPYIQSPLLQVGPVLADGQVALNVTRHAAPARAAALVAP
;
A
#
# COMPACT_ATOMS: atom_id res chain seq x y z
N MET A 1 29.51 9.10 68.12
CA MET A 1 29.53 7.75 67.51
C MET A 1 28.53 7.74 66.36
N ASN A 2 29.07 7.65 65.14
CA ASN A 2 28.61 7.06 63.88
C ASN A 2 27.08 6.92 63.66
N SER A 3 26.49 7.22 62.50
CA SER A 3 26.90 6.71 61.20
C SER A 3 26.15 7.43 60.07
N THR A 4 26.87 7.93 59.07
CA THR A 4 26.33 8.41 57.79
C THR A 4 26.17 7.22 56.84
N LEU A 5 24.94 6.92 56.43
CA LEU A 5 24.63 5.96 55.37
C LEU A 5 24.62 6.68 54.02
N SER A 6 25.68 6.48 53.24
CA SER A 6 25.76 6.90 51.84
C SER A 6 25.00 5.90 50.95
N LEU A 7 23.92 6.34 50.32
CA LEU A 7 23.22 5.60 49.27
C LEU A 7 23.93 5.86 47.93
N LEU A 8 24.65 4.86 47.41
CA LEU A 8 25.22 4.88 46.06
C LEU A 8 24.13 4.55 45.04
N LEU A 9 23.66 5.56 44.30
CA LEU A 9 22.85 5.39 43.10
C LEU A 9 23.74 4.94 41.94
N LEU A 10 23.66 3.66 41.58
CA LEU A 10 24.26 3.12 40.36
C LEU A 10 23.45 3.61 39.15
N TRP A 11 24.00 4.55 38.38
CA TRP A 11 23.54 4.85 37.02
C TRP A 11 24.00 3.73 36.09
N GLY A 12 23.10 2.83 35.72
CA GLY A 12 23.29 1.96 34.56
C GLY A 12 23.10 2.77 33.26
N PRO A 13 23.86 2.50 32.19
CA PRO A 13 23.64 3.17 30.91
C PRO A 13 22.25 2.78 30.39
N ALA A 14 21.43 3.79 30.10
CA ALA A 14 20.19 3.59 29.39
C ALA A 14 20.52 2.99 28.02
N VAL A 15 20.11 1.73 27.78
CA VAL A 15 20.11 1.13 26.46
C VAL A 15 19.08 1.90 25.63
N ARG A 16 19.55 2.92 24.93
CA ARG A 16 18.75 3.65 23.95
C ARG A 16 18.58 2.69 22.77
N ALA A 17 17.39 2.11 22.63
CA ALA A 17 17.04 1.38 21.42
C ALA A 17 17.27 2.32 20.22
N GLN A 18 18.32 2.05 19.44
CA GLN A 18 18.56 2.75 18.20
C GLN A 18 17.37 2.44 17.28
N GLN A 19 16.56 3.46 16.99
CA GLN A 19 15.64 3.37 15.86
C GLN A 19 16.47 3.02 14.62
N PRO A 20 16.01 2.08 13.78
CA PRO A 20 16.73 1.72 12.57
C PRO A 20 16.96 2.99 11.74
N ALA A 21 18.20 3.17 11.29
CA ALA A 21 18.55 4.30 10.44
C ALA A 21 17.70 4.28 9.16
N PRO A 22 17.27 5.44 8.63
CA PRO A 22 16.57 5.47 7.35
C PRO A 22 17.42 4.81 6.27
N ALA A 23 16.77 4.10 5.34
CA ALA A 23 17.46 3.44 4.25
C ALA A 23 18.25 4.49 3.42
N SER A 24 19.48 4.14 3.03
CA SER A 24 20.27 5.00 2.16
C SER A 24 19.62 5.11 0.77
N ALA A 25 19.87 6.21 0.05
CA ALA A 25 19.36 6.40 -1.31
C ALA A 25 19.73 5.25 -2.26
N ALA A 26 20.93 4.68 -2.10
CA ALA A 26 21.38 3.53 -2.88
C ALA A 26 20.57 2.26 -2.56
N SER A 27 20.25 2.02 -1.28
CA SER A 27 19.42 0.88 -0.87
C SER A 27 17.99 1.01 -1.41
N LEU A 28 17.40 2.21 -1.29
CA LEU A 28 16.08 2.52 -1.84
C LEU A 28 16.01 2.27 -3.35
N LEU A 29 17.01 2.73 -4.10
CA LEU A 29 17.08 2.51 -5.54
C LEU A 29 17.23 1.03 -5.90
N ALA A 30 18.13 0.29 -5.23
CA ALA A 30 18.32 -1.13 -5.46
C ALA A 30 17.05 -1.93 -5.17
N PHE A 31 16.36 -1.60 -4.08
CA PHE A 31 15.09 -2.22 -3.71
C PHE A 31 14.00 -1.93 -4.75
N GLN A 32 13.89 -0.67 -5.18
CA GLN A 32 12.96 -0.27 -6.24
C GLN A 32 13.21 -1.06 -7.52
N GLN A 33 14.47 -1.18 -7.96
CA GLN A 33 14.85 -1.92 -9.18
C GLN A 33 14.48 -3.40 -9.09
N ALA A 34 14.70 -4.03 -7.94
CA ALA A 34 14.36 -5.43 -7.71
C ALA A 34 12.84 -5.70 -7.73
N HIS A 35 12.03 -4.66 -7.53
CA HIS A 35 10.58 -4.75 -7.41
C HIS A 35 9.80 -4.08 -8.55
N LEU A 36 10.45 -3.61 -9.61
CA LEU A 36 9.77 -2.98 -10.74
C LEU A 36 8.62 -3.84 -11.28
N GLY A 37 7.47 -3.20 -11.49
CA GLY A 37 6.22 -3.84 -11.91
C GLY A 37 5.47 -4.56 -10.79
N ARG A 38 5.91 -4.48 -9.53
CA ARG A 38 5.25 -5.16 -8.42
C ARG A 38 4.47 -4.19 -7.53
N ILE A 39 3.40 -4.72 -6.96
CA ILE A 39 2.68 -4.13 -5.83
C ILE A 39 2.95 -4.99 -4.60
N LEU A 40 3.48 -4.37 -3.55
CA LEU A 40 3.64 -5.00 -2.25
C LEU A 40 2.60 -4.43 -1.27
N PHE A 41 2.01 -5.28 -0.45
CA PHE A 41 0.98 -4.90 0.52
C PHE A 41 1.54 -4.84 1.92
N SER A 42 1.07 -3.91 2.74
CA SER A 42 1.45 -3.80 4.16
C SER A 42 0.24 -3.54 5.05
N ALA A 43 0.28 -4.02 6.29
CA ALA A 43 -0.76 -3.78 7.28
C ALA A 43 -0.64 -2.37 7.91
N THR A 44 0.53 -1.75 7.80
CA THR A 44 0.83 -0.42 8.34
C THR A 44 1.31 0.51 7.24
N ARG A 45 1.15 1.82 7.48
CA ARG A 45 1.65 2.84 6.57
C ARG A 45 3.18 2.84 6.57
N ILE A 46 3.77 2.60 5.41
CA ILE A 46 5.21 2.72 5.19
C ILE A 46 5.52 4.16 4.75
N PRO A 47 6.51 4.84 5.36
CA PRO A 47 6.96 6.15 4.90
C PRO A 47 7.77 6.03 3.59
N PRO A 48 7.82 7.07 2.74
CA PRO A 48 8.57 7.03 1.48
C PRO A 48 10.07 6.71 1.60
N THR A 49 10.66 6.87 2.78
CA THR A 49 12.08 6.56 3.06
C THR A 49 12.30 5.19 3.71
N GLY A 50 11.23 4.46 3.99
CA GLY A 50 11.26 3.19 4.73
C GLY A 50 10.80 1.98 3.93
N TYR A 51 10.63 2.09 2.61
CA TYR A 51 10.10 0.97 1.81
C TYR A 51 11.12 -0.12 1.50
N ALA A 52 12.42 0.15 1.66
CA ALA A 52 13.48 -0.81 1.41
C ALA A 52 13.72 -1.77 2.60
N ASP A 53 12.64 -2.32 3.13
CA ASP A 53 12.64 -3.37 4.16
C ASP A 53 11.49 -4.34 3.87
N ASP A 54 11.84 -5.55 3.43
CA ASP A 54 10.88 -6.60 3.11
C ASP A 54 10.00 -7.00 4.31
N ALA A 55 10.49 -6.80 5.54
CA ALA A 55 9.78 -7.16 6.76
C ALA A 55 8.47 -6.37 6.96
N HIS A 56 8.29 -5.27 6.23
CA HIS A 56 7.04 -4.50 6.27
C HIS A 56 5.88 -5.14 5.50
N TYR A 57 6.18 -6.05 4.57
CA TYR A 57 5.19 -6.50 3.59
C TYR A 57 4.52 -7.83 3.96
N ILE A 58 3.21 -7.87 3.74
CA ILE A 58 2.34 -9.03 3.91
C ILE A 58 2.06 -9.61 2.51
N GLY A 59 2.82 -10.65 2.13
CA GLY A 59 2.67 -11.30 0.83
C GLY A 59 1.62 -12.41 0.85
N TYR A 60 2.09 -13.64 0.64
CA TYR A 60 1.26 -14.85 0.59
C TYR A 60 0.92 -15.43 1.97
N HIS A 61 1.51 -14.89 3.04
CA HIS A 61 1.12 -15.24 4.40
C HIS A 61 -0.25 -14.61 4.70
N ALA A 62 -1.23 -15.45 5.05
CA ALA A 62 -2.59 -14.99 5.28
C ALA A 62 -2.65 -13.90 6.36
N HIS A 63 -3.04 -12.69 5.94
CA HIS A 63 -3.25 -11.57 6.83
C HIS A 63 -4.72 -11.53 7.30
N THR A 64 -4.94 -11.53 8.61
CA THR A 64 -6.30 -11.46 9.16
C THR A 64 -6.88 -10.06 8.98
N LEU A 65 -7.90 -9.96 8.14
CA LEU A 65 -8.62 -8.72 7.86
C LEU A 65 -9.88 -8.64 8.72
N THR A 66 -9.91 -7.66 9.62
CA THR A 66 -11.03 -7.35 10.53
C THR A 66 -11.60 -5.97 10.19
N PRO A 67 -12.76 -5.57 10.74
CA PRO A 67 -13.29 -4.21 10.57
C PRO A 67 -12.35 -3.08 11.05
N LYS A 68 -11.34 -3.40 11.87
CA LYS A 68 -10.34 -2.45 12.39
C LYS A 68 -9.00 -2.53 11.65
N SER A 69 -8.84 -3.48 10.73
CA SER A 69 -7.58 -3.66 10.00
C SER A 69 -7.33 -2.50 9.05
N SER A 70 -6.08 -2.39 8.61
CA SER A 70 -5.65 -1.47 7.57
C SER A 70 -4.90 -2.25 6.51
N LEU A 71 -4.95 -1.76 5.28
CA LEU A 71 -4.24 -2.34 4.15
C LEU A 71 -3.71 -1.20 3.29
N TYR A 72 -2.41 -1.19 3.08
CA TYR A 72 -1.71 -0.22 2.25
C TYR A 72 -1.03 -0.94 1.09
N LEU A 73 -0.75 -0.19 0.03
CA LEU A 73 0.06 -0.65 -1.08
C LEU A 73 1.32 0.20 -1.23
N THR A 74 2.37 -0.44 -1.72
CA THR A 74 3.54 0.19 -2.33
C THR A 74 3.69 -0.38 -3.73
N ALA A 75 3.46 0.43 -4.77
CA ALA A 75 3.57 0.03 -6.15
C ALA A 75 4.84 0.60 -6.79
N PHE A 76 5.68 -0.28 -7.33
CA PHE A 76 6.90 0.08 -8.03
C PHE A 76 6.60 0.09 -9.53
N LEU A 77 6.32 1.25 -10.09
CA LEU A 77 5.85 1.32 -11.48
C LEU A 77 7.00 1.06 -12.46
N THR A 78 6.71 0.29 -13.52
CA THR A 78 7.67 0.07 -14.63
C THR A 78 8.02 1.34 -15.39
N THR A 79 7.20 2.38 -15.29
CA THR A 79 7.32 3.65 -16.00
C THR A 79 6.45 4.71 -15.31
N SER A 80 6.77 5.99 -15.50
CA SER A 80 5.96 7.09 -14.98
C SER A 80 4.58 7.15 -15.67
N LEU A 81 3.59 7.74 -14.99
CA LEU A 81 2.28 7.96 -15.59
C LEU A 81 2.34 8.90 -16.81
N PRO A 82 3.06 10.05 -16.79
CA PRO A 82 3.23 10.88 -17.98
C PRO A 82 3.76 10.10 -19.18
N ASP A 83 4.81 9.30 -19.00
CA ASP A 83 5.41 8.52 -20.09
C ASP A 83 4.43 7.47 -20.62
N ALA A 84 3.69 6.82 -19.72
CA ALA A 84 2.66 5.87 -20.09
C ALA A 84 1.52 6.52 -20.89
N LEU A 85 1.07 7.71 -20.49
CA LEU A 85 0.02 8.47 -21.18
C LEU A 85 0.52 9.00 -22.53
N ALA A 86 1.77 9.46 -22.61
CA ALA A 86 2.41 9.86 -23.86
C ALA A 86 2.49 8.71 -24.87
N ARG A 87 2.71 7.47 -24.42
CA ARG A 87 2.65 6.30 -25.31
C ARG A 87 1.22 5.96 -25.77
N LEU A 88 0.20 6.23 -24.96
CA LEU A 88 -1.20 5.97 -25.32
C LEU A 88 -1.78 6.99 -26.28
N ALA A 89 -1.37 8.25 -26.14
CA ALA A 89 -1.79 9.33 -27.02
C ALA A 89 -0.57 10.21 -27.38
N PRO A 90 0.27 9.76 -28.34
CA PRO A 90 1.49 10.47 -28.73
C PRO A 90 1.24 11.89 -29.25
N ASP A 91 0.07 12.13 -29.83
CA ASP A 91 -0.33 13.43 -30.39
C ASP A 91 -0.99 14.36 -29.35
N ALA A 92 -1.26 13.89 -28.14
CA ALA A 92 -1.93 14.68 -27.11
C ALA A 92 -0.94 15.60 -26.39
N GLN A 93 -1.40 16.79 -26.02
CA GLN A 93 -0.60 17.67 -25.19
C GLN A 93 -0.64 17.22 -23.73
N ARG A 94 0.42 17.51 -22.98
CA ARG A 94 0.50 17.16 -21.56
C ARG A 94 -0.61 17.77 -20.70
N THR A 95 -1.09 18.95 -21.08
CA THR A 95 -2.26 19.60 -20.47
C THR A 95 -3.54 18.79 -20.64
N ASP A 96 -3.63 17.93 -21.65
CA ASP A 96 -4.75 17.00 -21.85
C ASP A 96 -4.69 15.82 -20.89
N PHE A 97 -3.49 15.36 -20.53
CA PHE A 97 -3.31 14.29 -19.53
C PHE A 97 -3.86 14.70 -18.16
N MET A 98 -3.61 15.94 -17.75
CA MET A 98 -4.14 16.48 -16.49
C MET A 98 -5.67 16.49 -16.40
N LYS A 99 -6.36 16.42 -17.54
CA LYS A 99 -7.83 16.47 -17.60
C LYS A 99 -8.46 15.11 -17.82
N ARG A 100 -7.73 14.16 -18.43
CA ARG A 100 -8.34 12.96 -19.02
C ARG A 100 -7.56 11.68 -18.78
N GLY A 101 -6.35 11.75 -18.22
CA GLY A 101 -5.48 10.60 -18.05
C GLY A 101 -5.09 10.36 -16.60
N SER A 102 -5.20 9.12 -16.14
CA SER A 102 -4.84 8.74 -14.78
C SER A 102 -4.62 7.22 -14.70
N PHE A 103 -4.67 6.67 -13.49
CA PHE A 103 -4.58 5.23 -13.26
C PHE A 103 -5.94 4.55 -13.27
N GLN A 104 -5.97 3.38 -13.89
CA GLN A 104 -7.00 2.37 -13.73
C GLN A 104 -6.52 1.33 -12.72
N TYR A 105 -7.37 0.99 -11.76
CA TYR A 105 -7.13 -0.02 -10.73
C TYR A 105 -8.13 -1.16 -10.94
N CYS A 106 -7.64 -2.37 -11.19
CA CYS A 106 -8.47 -3.57 -11.34
C CYS A 106 -8.28 -4.48 -10.13
N PHE A 107 -9.36 -4.70 -9.38
CA PHE A 107 -9.40 -5.56 -8.21
C PHE A 107 -9.93 -6.94 -8.58
N TYR A 108 -9.14 -7.96 -8.28
CA TYR A 108 -9.52 -9.35 -8.43
C TYR A 108 -9.58 -10.01 -7.06
N VAL A 109 -10.57 -10.86 -6.84
CA VAL A 109 -10.67 -11.71 -5.66
C VAL A 109 -10.81 -13.14 -6.16
N ASP A 110 -9.93 -14.02 -5.69
CA ASP A 110 -9.88 -15.42 -6.11
C ASP A 110 -9.86 -15.57 -7.64
N ASN A 111 -9.04 -14.74 -8.27
CA ASN A 111 -8.82 -14.61 -9.72
C ASN A 111 -10.01 -14.05 -10.54
N GLU A 112 -11.14 -13.71 -9.92
CA GLU A 112 -12.27 -13.08 -10.59
C GLU A 112 -12.18 -11.55 -10.52
N LEU A 113 -12.40 -10.85 -11.64
CA LEU A 113 -12.47 -9.38 -11.65
C LEU A 113 -13.73 -8.93 -10.91
N VAL A 114 -13.55 -8.24 -9.79
CA VAL A 114 -14.67 -7.74 -8.97
C VAL A 114 -14.98 -6.29 -9.31
N TYR A 115 -13.96 -5.44 -9.41
CA TYR A 115 -14.16 -4.01 -9.57
C TYR A 115 -13.03 -3.35 -10.36
N THR A 116 -13.39 -2.42 -11.24
CA THR A 116 -12.45 -1.55 -11.94
C THR A 116 -12.70 -0.10 -11.53
N ALA A 117 -11.71 0.55 -10.96
CA ALA A 117 -11.75 1.97 -10.61
C ALA A 117 -10.92 2.78 -11.60
N TYR A 118 -11.49 3.90 -12.06
CA TYR A 118 -10.77 4.92 -12.82
C TYR A 118 -10.51 6.09 -11.89
N LEU A 119 -9.26 6.25 -11.46
CA LEU A 119 -8.90 7.33 -10.56
C LEU A 119 -8.98 8.65 -11.30
N GLN A 120 -9.43 9.70 -10.61
CA GLN A 120 -9.37 11.03 -11.21
C GLN A 120 -7.90 11.42 -11.45
N PRO A 121 -7.62 12.19 -12.52
CA PRO A 121 -6.30 12.79 -12.68
C PRO A 121 -5.98 13.69 -11.49
N GLU A 122 -4.81 13.49 -10.87
CA GLU A 122 -4.33 14.36 -9.81
C GLU A 122 -2.93 14.88 -10.19
N PRO A 123 -2.63 16.18 -9.98
CA PRO A 123 -1.39 16.79 -10.43
C PRO A 123 -0.12 16.05 -9.96
N GLN A 124 -0.14 15.50 -8.75
CA GLN A 124 1.03 14.81 -8.18
C GLN A 124 1.43 13.55 -8.95
N TYR A 125 0.52 12.91 -9.69
CA TYR A 125 0.87 11.74 -10.51
C TYR A 125 1.58 12.12 -11.82
N LEU A 126 1.55 13.40 -12.19
CA LEU A 126 2.07 13.90 -13.46
C LEU A 126 3.40 14.65 -13.33
N ILE A 127 3.95 14.66 -12.12
CA ILE A 127 5.28 15.20 -11.82
C ILE A 127 6.34 14.23 -12.36
N GLU A 128 7.24 14.74 -13.19
CA GLU A 128 8.24 13.96 -13.96
C GLU A 128 9.55 13.72 -13.21
N GLU A 129 9.56 13.86 -11.89
CA GLU A 129 10.79 13.79 -11.10
C GLU A 129 11.42 12.38 -11.08
N ASN A 130 10.65 11.33 -11.40
CA ASN A 130 11.14 9.96 -11.42
C ASN A 130 10.51 9.15 -12.56
N ALA A 131 11.36 8.60 -13.43
CA ALA A 131 10.94 7.75 -14.55
C ALA A 131 10.32 6.41 -14.11
N GLN A 132 10.62 5.96 -12.88
CA GLN A 132 10.09 4.74 -12.26
C GLN A 132 9.58 5.08 -10.86
N PRO A 133 8.40 5.70 -10.75
CA PRO A 133 7.92 6.18 -9.47
C PRO A 133 7.47 5.04 -8.55
N VAL A 134 7.64 5.26 -7.25
CA VAL A 134 7.06 4.41 -6.20
C VAL A 134 5.80 5.10 -5.68
N LEU A 135 4.64 4.43 -5.81
CA LEU A 135 3.37 4.92 -5.30
C LEU A 135 3.07 4.29 -3.94
N HIS A 136 2.70 5.12 -2.97
CA HIS A 136 2.20 4.66 -1.67
C HIS A 136 0.77 5.11 -1.48
N GLN A 137 -0.15 4.18 -1.26
CA GLN A 137 -1.57 4.51 -1.12
C GLN A 137 -2.27 3.63 -0.08
N PRO A 138 -3.17 4.18 0.75
CA PRO A 138 -4.09 3.35 1.51
C PRO A 138 -5.10 2.67 0.58
N VAL A 139 -5.24 1.36 0.71
CA VAL A 139 -6.38 0.62 0.13
C VAL A 139 -7.53 0.70 1.12
N LEU A 140 -7.30 0.20 2.34
CA LEU A 140 -8.15 0.27 3.52
C LEU A 140 -7.41 1.07 4.61
N ALA A 141 -7.96 2.21 5.02
CA ALA A 141 -7.45 2.96 6.16
C ALA A 141 -8.42 2.82 7.35
N PRO A 142 -7.94 2.84 8.61
CA PRO A 142 -8.82 2.90 9.76
C PRO A 142 -9.59 4.24 9.71
N GLU A 143 -10.88 4.23 10.06
CA GLU A 143 -11.84 5.34 9.90
C GLU A 143 -11.41 6.67 10.59
N THR A 144 -10.43 7.38 10.02
CA THR A 144 -10.06 8.75 10.41
C THR A 144 -9.88 9.67 9.20
N SER A 145 -9.85 9.15 7.96
CA SER A 145 -9.74 9.96 6.74
C SER A 145 -11.12 10.36 6.18
N ARG A 146 -11.37 11.67 6.10
CA ARG A 146 -12.68 12.34 5.94
C ARG A 146 -13.44 12.14 4.61
N ARG A 147 -13.05 11.22 3.72
CA ARG A 147 -13.70 11.06 2.39
C ARG A 147 -13.96 9.59 2.04
N LYS A 148 -15.09 9.06 2.50
CA LYS A 148 -15.55 7.67 2.23
C LYS A 148 -15.69 7.35 0.73
N SER A 149 -16.09 8.32 -0.10
CA SER A 149 -16.23 8.15 -1.56
C SER A 149 -14.90 8.05 -2.32
N GLN A 150 -13.79 8.43 -1.69
CA GLN A 150 -12.44 8.30 -2.25
C GLN A 150 -11.71 7.05 -1.73
N SER A 151 -12.33 6.29 -0.83
CA SER A 151 -11.75 5.03 -0.37
C SER A 151 -11.91 3.96 -1.45
N LEU A 152 -10.78 3.54 -2.03
CA LEU A 152 -10.69 2.39 -2.94
C LEU A 152 -11.41 1.17 -2.36
N TRP A 153 -11.22 0.92 -1.06
CA TRP A 153 -11.87 -0.19 -0.37
C TRP A 153 -13.39 -0.06 -0.27
N ALA A 154 -13.90 1.11 0.11
CA ALA A 154 -15.35 1.31 0.18
C ALA A 154 -16.02 1.11 -1.18
N ASN A 155 -15.38 1.59 -2.26
CA ASN A 155 -15.86 1.41 -3.61
C ASN A 155 -15.77 -0.05 -4.07
N LEU A 156 -14.67 -0.77 -3.76
CA LEU A 156 -14.57 -2.21 -4.00
C LEU A 156 -15.71 -2.96 -3.32
N LEU A 157 -15.93 -2.72 -2.02
CA LEU A 157 -16.99 -3.37 -1.25
C LEU A 157 -18.38 -3.09 -1.82
N ALA A 158 -18.65 -1.86 -2.26
CA ALA A 158 -19.93 -1.46 -2.85
C ALA A 158 -20.17 -2.12 -4.22
N ASN A 159 -19.12 -2.41 -4.99
CA ASN A 159 -19.20 -2.96 -6.34
C ASN A 159 -18.92 -4.48 -6.38
N GLY A 160 -19.49 -5.23 -5.43
CA GLY A 160 -19.38 -6.70 -5.39
C GLY A 160 -18.34 -7.25 -4.42
N GLY A 161 -17.43 -6.40 -3.92
CA GLY A 161 -16.39 -6.81 -2.96
C GLY A 161 -16.95 -7.39 -1.66
N LYS A 162 -18.12 -6.95 -1.18
CA LYS A 162 -18.77 -7.55 0.00
C LYS A 162 -19.11 -9.03 -0.16
N LYS A 163 -19.45 -9.45 -1.38
CA LYS A 163 -19.77 -10.85 -1.70
C LYS A 163 -18.50 -11.65 -1.97
N ALA A 164 -17.59 -11.07 -2.75
CA ALA A 164 -16.35 -11.72 -3.14
C ALA A 164 -15.41 -11.94 -1.93
N LEU A 165 -15.38 -11.00 -0.99
CA LEU A 165 -14.63 -11.08 0.27
C LEU A 165 -15.58 -11.43 1.42
N ALA A 166 -16.25 -12.58 1.31
CA ALA A 166 -17.01 -13.17 2.41
C ALA A 166 -16.07 -13.56 3.57
N GLU A 167 -16.61 -14.09 4.67
CA GLU A 167 -15.72 -14.62 5.71
C GLU A 167 -14.94 -15.83 5.19
N GLY A 168 -13.64 -15.88 5.47
CA GLY A 168 -12.76 -16.94 5.02
C GLY A 168 -11.49 -16.44 4.32
N SER A 169 -10.78 -17.40 3.71
CA SER A 169 -9.52 -17.14 3.02
C SER A 169 -9.75 -16.73 1.57
N HIS A 170 -9.10 -15.65 1.15
CA HIS A 170 -9.21 -15.07 -0.18
C HIS A 170 -7.85 -14.58 -0.68
N MET A 171 -7.66 -14.62 -2.00
CA MET A 171 -6.54 -13.95 -2.66
C MET A 171 -7.02 -12.63 -3.26
N LEU A 172 -6.57 -11.51 -2.70
CA LEU A 172 -6.80 -10.19 -3.30
C LEU A 172 -5.63 -9.87 -4.23
N ARG A 173 -5.94 -9.58 -5.50
CA ARG A 173 -4.96 -9.10 -6.48
C ARG A 173 -5.36 -7.73 -7.00
N LEU A 174 -4.38 -6.84 -7.12
CA LEU A 174 -4.55 -5.51 -7.70
C LEU A 174 -3.66 -5.38 -8.94
N VAL A 175 -4.21 -4.79 -10.00
CA VAL A 175 -3.48 -4.44 -11.22
C VAL A 175 -3.65 -2.94 -11.47
N ILE A 176 -2.54 -2.24 -11.68
CA ILE A 176 -2.51 -0.81 -12.02
C ILE A 176 -2.14 -0.66 -13.50
N ARG A 177 -2.94 0.10 -14.23
CA ARG A 177 -2.74 0.44 -15.66
C ARG A 177 -2.88 1.96 -15.85
N PRO A 178 -2.27 2.55 -16.90
CA PRO A 178 -2.61 3.89 -17.30
C PRO A 178 -3.92 3.84 -18.10
N TYR A 179 -4.72 4.89 -18.01
CA TYR A 179 -5.83 5.11 -18.94
C TYR A 179 -5.87 6.56 -19.39
N ILE A 180 -6.42 6.79 -20.58
CA ILE A 180 -6.77 8.12 -21.06
C ILE A 180 -8.17 8.08 -21.69
N GLN A 181 -8.99 9.09 -21.38
CA GLN A 181 -10.35 9.23 -21.89
C GLN A 181 -10.40 10.30 -22.99
N SER A 182 -10.22 9.94 -24.26
CA SER A 182 -10.50 10.83 -25.40
C SER A 182 -10.33 10.18 -26.78
N PRO A 183 -11.31 10.32 -27.70
CA PRO A 183 -12.76 10.39 -27.43
C PRO A 183 -13.29 9.09 -26.83
N LEU A 184 -12.55 7.99 -27.03
CA LEU A 184 -12.80 6.68 -26.47
C LEU A 184 -11.89 6.43 -25.25
N LEU A 185 -12.29 5.48 -24.41
CA LEU A 185 -11.43 5.00 -23.33
C LEU A 185 -10.30 4.16 -23.92
N GLN A 186 -9.06 4.57 -23.65
CA GLN A 186 -7.87 3.79 -23.95
C GLN A 186 -7.21 3.36 -22.64
N VAL A 187 -6.89 2.07 -22.53
CA VAL A 187 -6.22 1.49 -21.37
C VAL A 187 -4.91 0.89 -21.83
N GLY A 188 -3.83 1.21 -21.15
CA GLY A 188 -2.50 0.76 -21.50
C GLY A 188 -2.04 -0.53 -20.82
N PRO A 189 -0.74 -0.85 -20.96
CA PRO A 189 -0.14 -2.03 -20.35
C PRO A 189 -0.16 -1.95 -18.82
N VAL A 190 0.09 -3.09 -18.18
CA VAL A 190 0.26 -3.15 -16.71
C VAL A 190 1.49 -2.34 -16.32
N LEU A 191 1.32 -1.42 -15.36
CA LEU A 191 2.43 -0.66 -14.75
C LEU A 191 2.95 -1.33 -13.50
N ALA A 192 2.04 -1.94 -12.73
CA ALA A 192 2.38 -2.80 -11.61
C ALA A 192 1.20 -3.74 -11.29
N ASP A 193 1.51 -4.92 -10.76
CA ASP A 193 0.52 -5.80 -10.16
C ASP A 193 1.07 -6.52 -8.93
N GLY A 194 0.16 -7.01 -8.09
CA GLY A 194 0.55 -7.78 -6.93
C GLY A 194 -0.66 -8.35 -6.20
N GLN A 195 -0.39 -9.26 -5.27
CA GLN A 195 -1.43 -9.96 -4.55
C GLN A 195 -1.06 -10.20 -3.08
N VAL A 196 -2.10 -10.35 -2.27
CA VAL A 196 -2.02 -10.58 -0.84
C VAL A 196 -3.06 -11.62 -0.42
N ALA A 197 -2.63 -12.58 0.38
CA ALA A 197 -3.52 -13.55 1.01
C ALA A 197 -4.23 -12.90 2.20
N LEU A 198 -5.56 -12.93 2.20
CA LEU A 198 -6.39 -12.36 3.25
C LEU A 198 -7.21 -13.46 3.93
N ASN A 199 -7.34 -13.39 5.25
CA ASN A 199 -8.34 -14.15 5.99
C ASN A 199 -9.35 -13.17 6.59
N VAL A 200 -10.53 -13.07 6.00
CA VAL A 200 -11.55 -12.07 6.34
C VAL A 200 -12.39 -12.57 7.50
N THR A 201 -12.50 -11.75 8.55
CA THR A 201 -13.36 -12.02 9.72
C THR A 201 -14.25 -10.81 10.01
N ARG A 202 -15.57 -11.01 10.14
CA ARG A 202 -16.50 -9.92 10.50
C ARG A 202 -16.48 -9.62 11.99
N HIS A 203 -16.03 -10.59 12.78
CA HIS A 203 -15.71 -10.40 14.19
C HIS A 203 -14.22 -10.11 14.35
N ALA A 204 -13.87 -9.20 15.26
CA ALA A 204 -12.48 -9.03 15.65
C ALA A 204 -11.99 -10.37 16.24
N ALA A 205 -10.83 -10.84 15.79
CA ALA A 205 -10.19 -11.99 16.43
C ALA A 205 -10.05 -11.67 17.93
N PRO A 206 -10.40 -12.59 18.84
CA PRO A 206 -10.15 -12.39 20.26
C PRO A 206 -8.65 -12.11 20.42
N ALA A 207 -8.31 -11.06 21.17
CA ALA A 207 -6.93 -10.77 21.52
C ALA A 207 -6.36 -12.05 22.13
N ARG A 208 -5.43 -12.70 21.44
CA ARG A 208 -4.89 -13.99 21.84
C ARG A 208 -4.38 -13.87 23.28
N ALA A 209 -5.10 -14.49 24.21
CA ALA A 209 -4.66 -14.71 25.57
C ALA A 209 -3.49 -15.71 25.50
N ALA A 210 -2.30 -15.21 25.21
CA ALA A 210 -1.06 -15.95 25.40
C ALA A 210 -0.73 -15.89 26.90
N ALA A 211 -1.24 -16.91 27.59
CA ALA A 211 -0.77 -17.53 28.82
C ALA A 211 0.40 -16.87 29.57
N LEU A 212 0.16 -16.65 30.87
CA LEU A 212 0.96 -17.30 31.92
C LEU A 212 0.01 -17.61 33.07
N VAL A 213 -0.57 -18.80 33.02
CA VAL A 213 -0.86 -19.54 34.25
C VAL A 213 0.49 -20.05 34.71
N ALA A 214 0.99 -19.49 35.80
CA ALA A 214 2.04 -20.11 36.60
C ALA A 214 1.39 -20.57 37.92
N PRO A 215 1.81 -21.73 38.47
CA PRO A 215 1.18 -22.36 39.63
C PRO A 215 1.26 -21.52 40.90
#